data_AF-A0A3P2AA18-F1
#
_entry.id   AF-A0A3P2AA18-F1
#
_cell.length_a   1.000
_cell.length_b   1.000
_cell.length_c   1.000
_cell.angle_alpha   90.00
_cell.angle_beta   90.00
_cell.angle_gamma   90.00
#
_symmetry.space_group_name_H-M   'P 1'
#
loop_
_entity.id
_entity.type
_entity.pdbx_description
1 polymer ?
#
loop_
_entity_poly.entity_id
_entity_poly.type
_entity_poly.pdbx_seq_one_letter_code
_entity_poly.pdbx_strand_id
1 'polypeptide(L)'
;ENQIALCESFIQKSEDFSLAGIYKDIAKTGTDFERPDFENLMDEVRMGKVNCIVVKDLSRFGRNYTELGNFIEKIFPFLGVRFVAVNDNLDTFHMDDLNKSLEVILKNIVNETYATDISKKVSSSHQMRIKQGGFICGTAPYGYVARKDEDGIRRLYPDENTAPIVKEIFDAYLKGLSTPDISKLLLE
;
A
#
# COMPACT_ATOMS: atom_id res chain seq x y z
N GLU A 1 0.55 -11.99 14.27
CA GLU A 1 -0.23 -12.99 15.03
C GLU A 1 -1.67 -13.15 14.53
N ASN A 2 -2.46 -12.07 14.40
CA ASN A 2 -3.88 -12.18 14.01
C ASN A 2 -4.16 -12.83 12.62
N GLN A 3 -3.21 -12.75 11.68
CA GLN A 3 -3.39 -13.32 10.33
C GLN A 3 -3.26 -14.85 10.28
N ILE A 4 -2.33 -15.39 11.08
CA ILE A 4 -2.05 -16.83 11.13
C ILE A 4 -3.19 -17.54 11.84
N ALA A 5 -3.63 -17.00 12.99
CA ALA A 5 -4.75 -17.54 13.74
C ALA A 5 -6.05 -17.61 12.90
N LEU A 6 -6.28 -16.62 12.03
CA LEU A 6 -7.42 -16.64 11.11
C LEU A 6 -7.32 -17.81 10.12
N CYS A 7 -6.16 -17.99 9.49
CA CYS A 7 -5.94 -19.07 8.51
C CYS A 7 -5.98 -20.44 9.18
N GLU A 8 -5.37 -20.60 10.36
CA GLU A 8 -5.43 -21.84 11.15
C GLU A 8 -6.86 -22.17 11.56
N SER A 9 -7.63 -21.18 12.00
CA SER A 9 -9.05 -21.38 12.35
C SER A 9 -9.91 -21.77 11.15
N PHE A 10 -9.56 -21.31 9.95
CA PHE A 10 -10.23 -21.69 8.71
C PHE A 10 -9.88 -23.14 8.36
N ILE A 11 -8.61 -23.51 8.40
CA ILE A 11 -8.13 -24.87 8.15
C ILE A 11 -8.74 -25.87 9.13
N GLN A 12 -8.79 -25.56 10.42
CA GLN A 12 -9.39 -26.44 11.45
C GLN A 12 -10.90 -26.64 11.28
N LYS A 13 -11.59 -25.71 10.63
CA LYS A 13 -13.05 -25.78 10.42
C LYS A 13 -13.43 -26.61 9.19
N SER A 14 -12.50 -26.91 8.30
CA SER A 14 -12.77 -27.70 7.10
C SER A 14 -12.07 -29.05 7.20
N GLU A 15 -12.81 -30.12 6.97
CA GLU A 15 -12.30 -31.48 7.04
C GLU A 15 -11.35 -31.83 5.88
N ASP A 16 -11.32 -30.99 4.84
CA ASP A 16 -10.56 -31.20 3.60
C ASP A 16 -9.11 -30.70 3.65
N PHE A 17 -8.69 -30.01 4.71
CA PHE A 17 -7.36 -29.41 4.78
C PHE A 17 -6.44 -30.12 5.79
N SER A 18 -5.20 -30.35 5.37
CA SER A 18 -4.09 -30.74 6.24
C SER A 18 -3.04 -29.63 6.21
N LEU A 19 -2.62 -29.16 7.39
CA LEU A 19 -1.62 -28.10 7.51
C LEU A 19 -0.23 -28.66 7.15
N ALA A 20 0.26 -28.33 5.95
CA ALA A 20 1.59 -28.72 5.49
C ALA A 20 2.72 -27.86 6.08
N GLY A 21 2.47 -26.56 6.30
CA GLY A 21 3.45 -25.62 6.82
C GLY A 21 2.89 -24.20 6.93
N ILE A 22 3.59 -23.32 7.65
CA ILE A 22 3.23 -21.91 7.78
C ILE A 22 4.41 -21.06 7.30
N TYR A 23 4.19 -20.32 6.21
CA TYR A 23 5.17 -19.45 5.57
C TYR A 23 4.95 -17.99 5.98
N LYS A 24 5.97 -17.31 6.48
CA LYS A 24 5.84 -15.97 7.09
C LYS A 24 6.96 -15.03 6.63
N ASP A 25 6.68 -14.25 5.59
CA ASP A 25 7.52 -13.10 5.27
C ASP A 25 7.21 -11.92 6.21
N ILE A 26 8.16 -11.54 7.07
CA ILE A 26 8.05 -10.31 7.86
C ILE A 26 8.53 -9.15 6.99
N ALA A 27 7.60 -8.38 6.44
CA ALA A 27 7.93 -7.09 5.83
C ALA A 27 8.38 -6.11 6.92
N LYS A 28 9.70 -6.04 7.19
CA LYS A 28 10.28 -5.11 8.18
C LYS A 28 10.20 -3.66 7.72
N THR A 29 10.23 -3.42 6.42
CA THR A 29 10.06 -2.09 5.82
C THR A 29 9.31 -2.25 4.50
N GLY A 30 8.48 -1.28 4.11
CA GLY A 30 7.70 -1.32 2.85
C GLY A 30 8.52 -1.41 1.56
N THR A 31 9.84 -1.48 1.68
CA THR A 31 10.87 -1.52 0.64
C THR A 31 11.66 -2.83 0.58
N ASP A 32 11.52 -3.74 1.54
CA ASP A 32 12.15 -5.06 1.44
C ASP A 32 11.41 -5.90 0.40
N PHE A 33 12.15 -6.29 -0.63
CA PHE A 33 11.68 -7.14 -1.74
C PHE A 33 12.00 -8.62 -1.51
N GLU A 34 12.80 -8.95 -0.50
CA GLU A 34 13.21 -10.33 -0.21
C GLU A 34 12.08 -11.08 0.50
N ARG A 35 11.57 -12.13 -0.15
CA ARG A 35 10.49 -13.00 0.35
C ARG A 35 10.95 -14.47 0.35
N PRO A 36 11.89 -14.85 1.22
CA PRO A 36 12.47 -16.19 1.21
C PRO A 36 11.44 -17.28 1.52
N ASP A 37 10.45 -17.00 2.39
CA ASP A 37 9.41 -17.99 2.71
C ASP A 37 8.41 -18.14 1.56
N PHE A 38 8.15 -17.07 0.81
CA PHE A 38 7.36 -17.15 -0.42
C PHE A 38 8.06 -17.99 -1.49
N GLU A 39 9.38 -17.82 -1.68
CA GLU A 39 10.16 -18.63 -2.62
C GLU A 39 10.14 -20.11 -2.22
N ASN A 40 10.35 -20.41 -0.93
CA ASN A 40 10.23 -21.77 -0.39
C ASN A 40 8.84 -22.37 -0.63
N LEU A 41 7.77 -21.61 -0.38
CA LEU A 41 6.40 -22.05 -0.67
C LEU A 41 6.23 -22.39 -2.15
N MET A 42 6.71 -21.53 -3.05
CA MET A 42 6.60 -21.75 -4.49
C MET A 42 7.39 -22.97 -4.96
N ASP A 43 8.53 -23.26 -4.34
CA ASP A 43 9.30 -24.47 -4.63
C ASP A 43 8.61 -25.73 -4.10
N GLU A 44 8.02 -25.71 -2.91
CA GLU A 44 7.21 -26.83 -2.42
C GLU A 44 5.98 -27.11 -3.29
N VAL A 45 5.36 -26.04 -3.81
CA VAL A 45 4.27 -26.12 -4.78
C VAL A 45 4.75 -26.77 -6.08
N ARG A 46 5.91 -26.36 -6.63
CA ARG A 46 6.49 -26.98 -7.83
C ARG A 46 6.89 -28.43 -7.62
N MET A 47 7.32 -28.78 -6.41
CA MET A 47 7.62 -30.17 -6.02
C MET A 47 6.37 -31.01 -5.77
N GLY A 48 5.16 -30.43 -5.80
CA GLY A 48 3.90 -31.11 -5.55
C GLY A 48 3.67 -31.52 -4.09
N LYS A 49 4.43 -30.95 -3.14
CA LYS A 49 4.26 -31.19 -1.70
C LYS A 49 3.08 -30.42 -1.13
N VAL A 50 2.77 -29.27 -1.74
CA VAL A 50 1.67 -28.39 -1.35
C VAL A 50 0.72 -28.25 -2.54
N ASN A 51 -0.55 -28.57 -2.30
CA ASN A 51 -1.63 -28.48 -3.30
C ASN A 51 -2.69 -27.44 -2.92
N CYS A 52 -2.53 -26.74 -1.80
CA CYS A 52 -3.44 -25.69 -1.38
C CYS A 52 -2.69 -24.55 -0.68
N ILE A 53 -2.99 -23.32 -1.07
CA ILE A 53 -2.46 -22.09 -0.48
C ILE A 53 -3.60 -21.33 0.16
N VAL A 54 -3.48 -21.05 1.47
CA VAL A 54 -4.47 -20.27 2.22
C VAL A 54 -3.83 -18.96 2.67
N VAL A 55 -4.45 -17.84 2.29
CA VAL A 55 -4.04 -16.50 2.70
C VAL A 55 -5.19 -15.75 3.35
N LYS A 56 -4.86 -14.75 4.18
CA LYS A 56 -5.87 -13.87 4.77
C LYS A 56 -6.60 -13.06 3.69
N ASP A 57 -5.84 -12.38 2.84
CA ASP A 57 -6.33 -11.46 1.82
C ASP A 57 -5.32 -11.43 0.65
N LEU A 58 -5.80 -11.11 -0.55
CA LEU A 58 -5.00 -11.07 -1.79
C LEU A 58 -3.75 -10.19 -1.66
N SER A 59 -3.81 -9.14 -0.83
CA SER A 59 -2.68 -8.24 -0.52
C SER A 59 -1.47 -8.95 0.12
N ARG A 60 -1.66 -10.14 0.69
CA ARG A 60 -0.58 -10.94 1.32
C ARG A 60 0.17 -11.80 0.33
N PHE A 61 -0.44 -12.11 -0.82
CA PHE A 61 0.19 -12.96 -1.81
C PHE A 61 1.05 -12.14 -2.78
N GLY A 62 0.57 -11.00 -3.30
CA GLY A 62 1.33 -10.17 -4.22
C GLY A 62 1.03 -8.68 -4.09
N ARG A 63 2.04 -7.83 -4.38
CA ARG A 63 1.88 -6.36 -4.43
C ARG A 63 1.28 -5.89 -5.77
N ASN A 64 1.47 -6.68 -6.84
CA ASN A 64 0.95 -6.41 -8.19
C ASN A 64 -0.26 -7.30 -8.49
N TYR A 65 -1.44 -6.69 -8.62
CA TYR A 65 -2.68 -7.39 -8.97
C TYR A 65 -2.58 -8.17 -10.29
N THR A 66 -1.84 -7.64 -11.28
CA THR A 66 -1.65 -8.31 -12.58
C THR A 66 -0.83 -9.59 -12.48
N GLU A 67 0.20 -9.60 -11.61
CA GLU A 67 0.99 -10.81 -11.38
C GLU A 67 0.17 -11.84 -10.60
N LEU A 68 -0.54 -11.39 -9.57
CA LEU A 68 -1.43 -12.23 -8.77
C LEU A 68 -2.51 -12.92 -9.62
N GLY A 69 -3.14 -12.18 -10.53
CA GLY A 69 -4.10 -12.73 -11.48
C GLY A 69 -3.50 -13.82 -12.36
N ASN A 70 -2.29 -13.62 -12.90
CA ASN A 70 -1.62 -14.66 -13.69
C ASN A 70 -1.32 -15.93 -12.87
N PHE A 71 -0.94 -15.80 -11.59
CA PHE A 71 -0.72 -16.96 -10.73
C PHE A 71 -2.02 -17.74 -10.47
N ILE A 72 -3.08 -17.03 -10.09
CA ILE A 72 -4.38 -17.63 -9.74
C ILE A 72 -5.08 -18.24 -10.96
N GLU A 73 -5.04 -17.57 -12.12
CA GLU A 73 -5.79 -18.00 -13.31
C GLU A 73 -5.04 -19.03 -14.17
N LYS A 74 -3.71 -19.03 -14.17
CA LYS A 74 -2.91 -19.87 -15.09
C LYS A 74 -2.00 -20.85 -14.38
N ILE A 75 -1.17 -20.36 -13.45
CA ILE A 75 -0.09 -21.17 -12.87
C ILE A 75 -0.63 -22.18 -11.86
N PHE A 76 -1.50 -21.75 -10.93
CA PHE A 76 -2.05 -22.64 -9.92
C PHE A 76 -2.98 -23.71 -10.48
N PRO A 77 -3.91 -23.42 -11.43
CA PRO A 77 -4.70 -24.46 -12.06
C PRO A 77 -3.85 -25.47 -12.83
N PHE A 78 -2.81 -24.99 -13.53
CA PHE A 78 -1.88 -25.86 -14.25
C PHE A 78 -1.09 -26.79 -13.32
N LEU A 79 -0.74 -26.31 -12.12
CA LEU A 79 -0.03 -27.09 -11.09
C LEU A 79 -0.98 -27.89 -10.17
N GLY A 80 -2.30 -27.81 -10.38
CA GLY A 80 -3.29 -28.49 -9.53
C GLY A 80 -3.39 -27.93 -8.11
N VAL A 81 -3.11 -26.64 -7.94
CA VAL A 81 -3.06 -25.96 -6.64
C VAL A 81 -4.36 -25.17 -6.40
N ARG A 82 -5.03 -25.45 -5.29
CA ARG A 82 -6.14 -24.65 -4.77
C ARG A 82 -5.62 -23.38 -4.10
N PHE A 83 -6.29 -22.25 -4.30
CA PHE A 83 -5.95 -20.99 -3.67
C PHE A 83 -7.18 -20.44 -2.95
N VAL A 84 -7.00 -20.11 -1.67
CA VAL A 84 -8.07 -19.61 -0.80
C VAL A 84 -7.65 -18.29 -0.17
N ALA A 85 -8.47 -17.25 -0.34
CA ALA A 85 -8.35 -15.98 0.38
C ALA A 85 -9.56 -15.80 1.31
N VAL A 86 -9.31 -15.90 2.62
CA VAL A 86 -10.38 -15.98 3.65
C VAL A 86 -11.24 -14.72 3.71
N ASN A 87 -10.65 -13.53 3.67
CA ASN A 87 -11.41 -12.28 3.74
C ASN A 87 -12.08 -11.90 2.42
N ASP A 88 -11.47 -12.29 1.30
CA ASP A 88 -11.97 -11.98 -0.04
C ASP A 88 -13.03 -13.01 -0.51
N ASN A 89 -13.33 -14.02 0.32
CA ASN A 89 -14.21 -15.16 0.02
C ASN A 89 -13.88 -15.80 -1.35
N LEU A 90 -12.59 -15.86 -1.68
CA LEU A 90 -12.11 -16.41 -2.94
C LEU A 90 -11.61 -17.82 -2.68
N ASP A 91 -12.12 -18.77 -3.44
CA ASP A 91 -11.71 -20.17 -3.40
C ASP A 91 -11.69 -20.74 -4.81
N THR A 92 -10.51 -21.09 -5.31
CA THR A 92 -10.34 -21.56 -6.69
C THR A 92 -10.90 -22.96 -6.91
N PHE A 93 -11.20 -23.73 -5.86
CA PHE A 93 -11.81 -25.07 -5.99
C PHE A 93 -13.30 -25.01 -6.39
N HIS A 94 -13.96 -23.90 -6.10
CA HIS A 94 -15.36 -23.66 -6.49
C HIS A 94 -15.49 -22.87 -7.80
N MET A 95 -14.39 -22.66 -8.54
CA MET A 95 -14.37 -21.89 -9.79
C MET A 95 -14.88 -22.64 -11.02
N ASP A 96 -15.27 -23.91 -10.91
CA ASP A 96 -16.04 -24.60 -11.98
C ASP A 96 -17.38 -23.89 -12.25
N ASP A 97 -17.88 -23.09 -11.30
CA ASP A 97 -18.99 -22.16 -11.49
C ASP A 97 -18.48 -20.86 -12.15
N LEU A 98 -18.37 -20.87 -13.48
CA LEU A 98 -17.96 -19.72 -14.32
C LEU A 98 -18.65 -18.40 -13.90
N ASN A 99 -19.91 -18.49 -13.43
CA ASN A 99 -20.71 -17.36 -12.97
C ASN A 99 -20.18 -16.71 -11.68
N LYS A 100 -19.68 -17.49 -10.72
CA LYS A 100 -19.10 -16.95 -9.47
C LYS A 100 -17.73 -16.34 -9.70
N SER A 101 -16.93 -16.95 -10.58
CA SER A 101 -15.66 -16.38 -11.04
C SER A 101 -15.88 -15.01 -11.69
N LEU A 102 -16.84 -14.90 -12.61
CA LEU A 102 -17.22 -13.63 -13.23
C LEU A 102 -17.76 -12.62 -12.22
N GLU A 103 -18.55 -13.03 -11.23
CA GLU A 103 -19.07 -12.12 -10.19
C GLU A 103 -17.94 -11.50 -9.36
N VAL A 104 -16.95 -12.30 -8.96
CA VAL A 104 -15.77 -11.83 -8.20
C VAL A 104 -14.93 -10.88 -9.04
N ILE A 105 -14.66 -11.25 -10.31
CA ILE A 105 -13.91 -10.40 -11.24
C ILE A 105 -14.64 -9.07 -11.47
N LEU A 106 -15.96 -9.11 -11.70
CA LEU A 106 -16.77 -7.90 -11.89
C LEU A 106 -16.79 -7.02 -10.64
N LYS A 107 -16.95 -7.60 -9.44
CA LYS A 107 -16.86 -6.87 -8.18
C LYS A 107 -15.51 -6.20 -7.99
N ASN A 108 -14.42 -6.89 -8.35
CA ASN A 108 -13.07 -6.34 -8.26
C ASN A 108 -12.86 -5.19 -9.25
N ILE A 109 -13.28 -5.34 -10.51
CA ILE A 109 -13.23 -4.26 -11.50
C ILE A 109 -14.06 -3.05 -11.04
N VAL A 110 -15.26 -3.29 -10.51
CA VAL A 110 -16.13 -2.23 -9.99
C VAL A 110 -15.48 -1.53 -8.81
N ASN A 111 -14.92 -2.26 -7.85
CA ASN A 111 -14.23 -1.67 -6.70
C ASN A 111 -12.98 -0.88 -7.13
N GLU A 112 -12.22 -1.38 -8.10
CA GLU A 112 -11.03 -0.70 -8.64
C GLU A 112 -11.40 0.56 -9.43
N THR A 113 -12.48 0.51 -10.23
CA THR A 113 -12.98 1.68 -10.95
C THR A 113 -13.49 2.74 -9.97
N TYR A 114 -14.22 2.35 -8.92
CA TYR A 114 -14.61 3.27 -7.84
C TYR A 114 -13.41 3.87 -7.12
N ALA A 115 -12.41 3.07 -6.75
CA ALA A 115 -11.19 3.56 -6.10
C ALA A 115 -10.43 4.54 -7.01
N THR A 116 -10.33 4.22 -8.30
CA THR A 116 -9.68 5.06 -9.31
C THR A 116 -10.43 6.37 -9.52
N ASP A 117 -11.76 6.34 -9.60
CA ASP A 117 -12.58 7.55 -9.77
C ASP A 117 -12.55 8.44 -8.53
N ILE A 118 -12.56 7.87 -7.33
CA ILE A 118 -12.35 8.61 -6.08
C ILE A 118 -10.97 9.28 -6.10
N SER A 119 -9.93 8.53 -6.45
CA SER A 119 -8.57 9.06 -6.54
C SER A 119 -8.46 10.20 -7.55
N LYS A 120 -9.06 10.05 -8.75
CA LYS A 120 -9.13 11.10 -9.77
C LYS A 120 -9.88 12.33 -9.26
N LYS A 121 -11.01 12.15 -8.56
CA LYS A 121 -11.84 13.23 -8.01
C LYS A 121 -11.12 14.00 -6.89
N VAL A 122 -10.42 13.29 -6.00
CA VAL A 122 -9.60 13.91 -4.94
C VAL A 122 -8.44 14.67 -5.58
N SER A 123 -7.75 14.06 -6.54
CA SER A 123 -6.63 14.68 -7.25
C SER A 123 -7.06 15.93 -8.02
N SER A 124 -8.19 15.90 -8.73
CA SER A 124 -8.71 17.06 -9.45
C SER A 124 -9.15 18.17 -8.49
N SER A 125 -9.78 17.82 -7.37
CA SER A 125 -10.13 18.77 -6.30
C SER A 125 -8.88 19.42 -5.70
N HIS A 126 -7.81 18.66 -5.50
CA HIS A 126 -6.52 19.19 -5.05
C HIS A 126 -5.90 20.11 -6.10
N GLN A 127 -5.84 19.71 -7.37
CA GLN A 127 -5.31 20.55 -8.44
C GLN A 127 -6.08 21.87 -8.58
N MET A 128 -7.41 21.84 -8.47
CA MET A 128 -8.23 23.04 -8.51
C MET A 128 -7.92 24.01 -7.35
N ARG A 129 -7.77 23.47 -6.14
CA ARG A 129 -7.36 24.27 -4.96
C ARG A 129 -5.96 24.85 -5.12
N ILE A 130 -4.99 24.09 -5.64
CA ILE A 130 -3.63 24.58 -5.94
C ILE A 130 -3.67 25.70 -6.98
N LYS A 131 -4.45 25.54 -8.06
CA LYS A 131 -4.62 26.57 -9.11
C LYS A 131 -5.21 27.87 -8.59
N GLN A 132 -6.04 27.82 -7.54
CA GLN A 132 -6.58 28.98 -6.83
C GLN A 132 -5.59 29.60 -5.82
N GLY A 133 -4.35 29.10 -5.76
CA GLY A 133 -3.31 29.51 -4.82
C GLY A 133 -3.46 28.89 -3.42
N GLY A 134 -4.28 27.85 -3.28
CA GLY A 134 -4.57 27.20 -2.01
C GLY A 134 -3.51 26.18 -1.58
N PHE A 135 -3.13 26.26 -0.31
CA PHE A 135 -2.28 25.30 0.39
C PHE A 135 -3.11 24.16 0.98
N ILE A 136 -2.80 22.93 0.58
CA ILE A 136 -3.60 21.73 0.86
C ILE A 136 -2.99 20.85 1.96
N CYS A 137 -1.67 20.96 2.17
CA CYS A 137 -0.97 20.13 3.13
C CYS A 137 -1.38 20.46 4.59
N GLY A 138 -1.11 19.51 5.50
CA GLY A 138 -1.49 19.63 6.91
C GLY A 138 -0.84 20.84 7.59
N THR A 139 0.42 20.72 7.96
CA THR A 139 1.18 21.76 8.67
C THR A 139 1.92 22.67 7.69
N ALA A 140 1.94 23.97 7.98
CA ALA A 140 2.71 24.93 7.18
C ALA A 140 4.22 24.65 7.33
N PRO A 141 5.02 24.81 6.26
CA PRO A 141 6.48 24.75 6.36
C PRO A 141 7.03 25.82 7.33
N TYR A 142 8.16 25.54 7.97
CA TYR A 142 8.85 26.50 8.83
C TYR A 142 9.18 27.80 8.05
N GLY A 143 9.01 28.96 8.68
CA GLY A 143 9.07 30.27 8.00
C GLY A 143 7.73 30.75 7.43
N TYR A 144 6.69 29.91 7.45
CA TYR A 144 5.37 30.27 6.95
C TYR A 144 4.25 29.90 7.93
N VAL A 145 3.18 30.69 7.93
CA VAL A 145 1.90 30.41 8.58
C VAL A 145 0.81 30.22 7.53
N ALA A 146 0.05 29.14 7.67
CA ALA A 146 -1.10 28.89 6.81
C ALA A 146 -2.35 29.56 7.40
N ARG A 147 -2.90 30.57 6.72
CA ARG A 147 -4.13 31.27 7.12
C ARG A 147 -5.22 31.07 6.07
N LYS A 148 -6.48 31.08 6.50
CA LYS A 148 -7.62 31.13 5.57
C LYS A 148 -7.96 32.58 5.30
N ASP A 149 -8.07 32.91 4.02
CA ASP A 149 -8.50 34.24 3.58
C ASP A 149 -10.01 34.36 3.61
N GLU A 150 -10.52 35.57 3.35
CA GLU A 150 -11.96 35.87 3.30
C GLU A 150 -12.70 35.01 2.26
N ASP A 151 -12.03 34.63 1.17
CA ASP A 151 -12.53 33.71 0.14
C ASP A 151 -12.62 32.24 0.62
N GLY A 152 -12.23 31.95 1.86
CA GLY A 152 -12.19 30.60 2.45
C GLY A 152 -11.01 29.74 1.99
N ILE A 153 -10.16 30.26 1.10
CA ILE A 153 -8.96 29.59 0.58
C ILE A 153 -7.83 29.71 1.61
N ARG A 154 -7.19 28.58 1.94
CA ARG A 154 -6.04 28.55 2.84
C ARG A 154 -4.76 28.87 2.06
N ARG A 155 -4.02 29.91 2.42
CA ARG A 155 -2.76 30.31 1.75
C ARG A 155 -1.60 30.37 2.74
N LEU A 156 -0.37 30.30 2.22
CA LEU A 156 0.85 30.45 3.02
C LEU A 156 1.26 31.91 3.05
N TYR A 157 1.52 32.40 4.26
CA TYR A 157 2.05 33.73 4.51
C TYR A 157 3.37 33.63 5.26
N PRO A 158 4.38 34.46 4.96
CA PRO A 158 5.60 34.50 5.75
C PRO A 158 5.27 34.79 7.23
N ASP A 159 5.86 34.01 8.13
CA ASP A 159 5.76 34.27 9.57
C ASP A 159 6.78 35.34 9.97
N GLU A 160 6.34 36.39 10.64
CA GLU A 160 7.22 37.52 11.01
C GLU A 160 8.39 37.09 11.90
N ASN A 161 8.20 36.08 12.74
CA ASN A 161 9.24 35.62 13.66
C ASN A 161 10.22 34.63 13.02
N THR A 162 9.72 33.74 12.14
CA THR A 162 10.53 32.64 11.60
C THR A 162 11.00 32.86 10.15
N ALA A 163 10.33 33.71 9.37
CA ALA A 163 10.75 34.02 8.01
C ALA A 163 12.13 34.72 7.92
N PRO A 164 12.52 35.62 8.85
CA PRO A 164 13.88 36.20 8.84
C PRO A 164 14.96 35.13 8.99
N ILE A 165 14.73 34.12 9.84
CA ILE A 165 15.66 33.00 10.07
C ILE A 165 15.87 32.19 8.79
N VAL A 166 14.79 31.92 8.04
CA VAL A 166 14.90 31.20 6.75
C VAL A 166 15.70 32.00 5.73
N LYS A 167 15.55 33.33 5.69
CA LYS A 167 16.36 34.19 4.83
C LYS A 167 17.83 34.19 5.24
N GLU A 168 18.11 34.26 6.54
CA GLU A 168 19.46 34.21 7.08
C GLU A 168 20.17 32.89 6.77
N ILE A 169 19.46 31.75 6.90
CA ILE A 169 19.95 30.43 6.46
C ILE A 169 20.36 30.46 4.99
N PHE A 170 19.50 31.00 4.14
CA PHE A 170 19.74 31.06 2.70
C PHE A 170 20.93 31.97 2.36
N ASP A 171 21.01 33.15 2.99
CA ASP A 171 22.10 34.09 2.81
C ASP A 171 23.44 33.53 3.30
N ALA A 172 23.46 32.82 4.43
CA ALA A 172 24.66 32.16 4.95
C ALA A 172 25.13 31.03 4.00
N TYR A 173 24.20 30.27 3.43
CA TYR A 173 24.52 29.26 2.44
C TYR A 173 25.11 29.87 1.17
N LEU A 174 24.53 30.97 0.66
CA LEU A 174 25.06 31.70 -0.50
C LEU A 174 26.45 32.30 -0.24
N LYS A 175 26.78 32.64 1.00
CA LYS A 175 28.12 33.06 1.43
C LYS A 175 29.13 31.90 1.52
N GLY A 176 28.70 30.67 1.27
CA GLY A 176 29.55 29.48 1.25
C GLY A 176 29.69 28.76 2.59
N LEU A 177 28.87 29.09 3.61
CA LEU A 177 28.88 28.35 4.86
C LEU A 177 28.31 26.94 4.66
N SER A 178 28.92 25.97 5.35
CA SER A 178 28.43 24.60 5.35
C SER A 178 27.19 24.46 6.25
N THR A 179 26.34 23.47 5.98
CA THR A 179 25.14 23.20 6.79
C THR A 179 25.42 23.09 8.31
N PRO A 180 26.49 22.42 8.79
CA PRO A 180 26.79 22.39 10.22
C PRO A 180 27.24 23.75 10.78
N ASP A 181 27.90 24.60 9.98
CA ASP A 181 28.30 25.95 10.43
C ASP A 181 27.08 26.87 10.56
N ILE A 182 26.13 26.78 9.62
CA ILE A 182 24.86 27.50 9.69
C ILE A 182 24.06 27.06 10.92
N SER A 183 24.06 25.75 11.24
CA SER A 183 23.39 25.26 12.43
C SER A 183 24.00 25.81 13.72
N LYS A 184 25.32 25.97 13.80
CA LYS A 184 25.98 26.58 14.96
C LYS A 184 25.64 28.06 15.08
N LEU A 185 25.68 28.79 13.96
CA LEU A 185 25.34 30.21 13.89
C LEU A 185 23.94 30.52 14.44
N LEU A 186 22.97 29.63 14.21
CA LEU A 186 21.58 29.80 14.68
C LEU A 186 21.32 29.33 16.12
N LEU A 187 22.28 28.63 16.72
CA LEU A 187 22.18 28.12 18.10
C LEU A 187 22.90 29.02 19.12
N GLU A 188 23.77 29.92 18.64
CA GLU A 188 24.44 30.97 19.43
C GLU A 188 23.54 32.20 19.60
#